data_AF-A0A936W9V4-F1
#
_entry.id   AF-A0A936W9V4-F1
#
_cell.length_a   1.000
_cell.length_b   1.000
_cell.length_c   1.000
_cell.angle_alpha   90.00
_cell.angle_beta   90.00
_cell.angle_gamma   90.00
#
_symmetry.space_group_name_H-M   'P 1'
#
loop_
_entity.id
_entity.type
_entity.pdbx_description
1 polymer ?
#
loop_
_entity_poly.entity_id
_entity_poly.type
_entity_poly.pdbx_seq_one_letter_code
_entity_poly.pdbx_strand_id
1 'polypeptide(L)'
;MSTPALSRLIDGEGKLQPAILLALARVTRVDPSLLEACRIRPAARNWLRVPWYHPGKGGGAITLGRSIYFNRNWFSLAGAGARGDGSLESTWRWFSHLAHEVGHLPQAERYGRGFGGRASYVAAFTGQYLWRALSLKGEVHDGAALEREADRGRWVLHRLVGARPLIHPLVQAVHAGDVEAVKTWCLANASAIEAAHRAYPY
;
A
#
# COMPACT_ATOMS: atom_id res chain seq x y z
N MET A 1 1.49 -15.09 11.33
CA MET A 1 0.60 -14.69 12.44
C MET A 1 0.85 -13.21 12.66
N SER A 2 -0.19 -12.37 12.69
CA SER A 2 -0.05 -10.93 12.98
C SER A 2 0.43 -10.80 14.43
N THR A 3 1.48 -10.02 14.67
CA THR A 3 1.96 -9.75 16.03
C THR A 3 1.00 -8.75 16.70
N PRO A 4 0.94 -8.69 18.05
CA PRO A 4 0.08 -7.72 18.74
C PRO A 4 0.32 -6.27 18.27
N ALA A 5 1.55 -5.98 17.87
CA ALA A 5 2.01 -4.73 17.29
C ALA A 5 1.39 -4.39 15.93
N LEU A 6 1.28 -5.37 15.02
CA LEU A 6 0.66 -5.22 13.70
C LEU A 6 -0.87 -5.29 13.76
N SER A 7 -1.42 -5.84 14.84
CA SER A 7 -2.87 -6.06 15.01
C SER A 7 -3.72 -4.80 14.88
N ARG A 8 -3.14 -3.60 15.08
CA ARG A 8 -3.80 -2.29 14.93
C ARG A 8 -3.94 -1.84 13.47
N LEU A 9 -3.14 -2.40 12.57
CA LEU A 9 -3.19 -2.10 11.13
C LEU A 9 -3.84 -3.26 10.36
N ILE A 10 -3.51 -4.49 10.75
CA ILE A 10 -3.91 -5.70 10.04
C ILE A 10 -4.25 -6.80 11.05
N ASP A 11 -5.44 -7.41 10.90
CA ASP A 11 -5.88 -8.50 11.77
C ASP A 11 -5.13 -9.83 11.49
N GLY A 12 -5.47 -10.88 12.26
CA GLY A 12 -4.87 -12.21 12.12
C GLY A 12 -5.14 -12.89 10.76
N GLU A 13 -6.18 -12.48 10.04
CA GLU A 13 -6.56 -12.98 8.72
C GLU A 13 -5.95 -12.16 7.56
N GLY A 14 -5.30 -11.04 7.87
CA GLY A 14 -4.74 -10.13 6.88
C GLY A 14 -5.69 -9.01 6.44
N LYS A 15 -6.82 -8.79 7.12
CA LYS A 15 -7.73 -7.68 6.81
C LYS A 15 -7.19 -6.37 7.39
N LEU A 16 -7.41 -5.28 6.66
CA LEU A 16 -7.15 -3.94 7.16
C LEU A 16 -8.06 -3.63 8.35
N GLN A 17 -7.49 -3.08 9.41
CA GLN A 17 -8.28 -2.60 10.55
C GLN A 17 -9.05 -1.31 10.19
N PRO A 18 -10.17 -1.02 10.87
CA PRO A 18 -11.06 0.08 10.48
C PRO A 18 -10.38 1.44 10.35
N ALA A 19 -9.48 1.80 11.27
CA ALA A 19 -8.81 3.11 11.27
C ALA A 19 -7.93 3.30 10.03
N ILE A 20 -7.07 2.32 9.71
CA ILE A 20 -6.22 2.40 8.52
C ILE A 20 -7.04 2.23 7.23
N LEU A 21 -8.09 1.40 7.23
CA LEU A 21 -8.98 1.22 6.09
C LEU A 21 -9.65 2.54 5.71
N LEU A 22 -10.23 3.23 6.70
CA LEU A 22 -10.87 4.53 6.50
C LEU A 22 -9.87 5.57 5.97
N ALA A 23 -8.69 5.64 6.57
CA ALA A 23 -7.64 6.55 6.14
C ALA A 23 -7.21 6.27 4.69
N LEU A 24 -6.95 5.00 4.35
CA LEU A 24 -6.60 4.55 3.01
C LEU A 24 -7.70 4.85 1.99
N ALA A 25 -8.96 4.52 2.29
CA ALA A 25 -10.09 4.83 1.41
C ALA A 25 -10.12 6.31 1.05
N ARG A 26 -9.90 7.19 2.05
CA ARG A 26 -9.94 8.63 1.83
C ARG A 26 -8.76 9.16 1.02
N VAL A 27 -7.52 8.75 1.33
CA VAL A 27 -6.32 9.29 0.68
C VAL A 27 -6.04 8.66 -0.69
N THR A 28 -6.55 7.46 -0.95
CA THR A 28 -6.31 6.74 -2.21
C THR A 28 -7.48 6.80 -3.19
N ARG A 29 -8.69 7.11 -2.71
CA ARG A 29 -9.97 6.97 -3.44
C ARG A 29 -10.27 5.56 -3.93
N VAL A 30 -9.59 4.56 -3.39
CA VAL A 30 -9.96 3.16 -3.63
C VAL A 30 -11.26 2.89 -2.89
N ASP A 31 -12.19 2.22 -3.58
CA ASP A 31 -13.50 1.88 -3.04
C ASP A 31 -13.36 1.09 -1.71
N PRO A 32 -14.06 1.49 -0.64
CA PRO A 32 -13.96 0.82 0.66
C PRO A 32 -14.25 -0.68 0.58
N SER A 33 -15.20 -1.13 -0.23
CA SER A 33 -15.54 -2.55 -0.37
C SER A 33 -14.38 -3.37 -0.93
N LEU A 34 -13.53 -2.74 -1.77
CA LEU A 34 -12.34 -3.38 -2.31
C LEU A 34 -11.24 -3.49 -1.25
N LEU A 35 -11.11 -2.49 -0.38
CA LEU A 35 -10.19 -2.51 0.76
C LEU A 35 -10.63 -3.54 1.82
N GLU A 36 -11.93 -3.66 2.09
CA GLU A 36 -12.51 -4.66 3.00
C GLU A 36 -12.30 -6.09 2.49
N ALA A 37 -12.40 -6.27 1.17
CA ALA A 37 -12.17 -7.56 0.52
C ALA A 37 -10.68 -7.90 0.37
N CYS A 38 -9.78 -6.93 0.52
CA CYS A 38 -8.34 -7.13 0.41
C CYS A 38 -7.80 -8.00 1.54
N ARG A 39 -6.78 -8.81 1.23
CA ARG A 39 -6.02 -9.59 2.23
C ARG A 39 -4.52 -9.34 2.08
N ILE A 40 -3.91 -8.85 3.14
CA ILE A 40 -2.46 -8.65 3.25
C ILE A 40 -1.83 -9.95 3.74
N ARG A 41 -0.83 -10.43 3.00
CA ARG A 41 -0.24 -11.75 3.22
C ARG A 41 1.28 -11.70 3.10
N PRO A 42 2.01 -12.59 3.78
CA PRO A 42 3.41 -12.81 3.47
C PRO A 42 3.59 -13.37 2.06
N ALA A 43 4.62 -12.91 1.35
CA ALA A 43 4.97 -13.37 0.00
C ALA A 43 5.23 -14.88 -0.08
N ALA A 44 5.63 -15.53 1.02
CA ALA A 44 5.75 -16.99 1.10
C ALA A 44 4.42 -17.73 0.82
N ARG A 45 3.27 -17.05 0.93
CA ARG A 45 1.93 -17.58 0.58
C ARG A 45 1.52 -17.28 -0.86
N ASN A 46 2.38 -16.64 -1.65
CA ASN A 46 2.13 -16.39 -3.06
C ASN A 46 2.51 -17.64 -3.87
N TRP A 47 1.54 -18.20 -4.61
CA TRP A 47 1.73 -19.37 -5.48
C TRP A 47 2.73 -19.10 -6.61
N LEU A 48 2.86 -17.85 -7.04
CA LEU A 48 3.79 -17.47 -8.10
C LEU A 48 5.27 -17.64 -7.68
N ARG A 49 5.59 -17.71 -6.37
CA ARG A 49 6.96 -17.82 -5.83
C ARG A 49 7.98 -16.88 -6.49
N VAL A 50 7.52 -15.77 -7.07
CA VAL A 50 8.31 -14.89 -7.93
C VAL A 50 9.47 -14.29 -7.12
N PRO A 51 10.74 -14.58 -7.48
CA PRO A 51 11.89 -14.33 -6.60
C PRO A 51 12.49 -12.90 -6.71
N TRP A 52 11.77 -11.88 -7.17
CA TRP A 52 12.41 -10.67 -7.71
C TRP A 52 12.41 -9.40 -6.85
N TYR A 53 12.16 -9.44 -5.54
CA TYR A 53 12.33 -8.23 -4.71
C TYR A 53 13.48 -8.37 -3.72
N HIS A 54 14.59 -7.74 -4.07
CA HIS A 54 15.74 -7.62 -3.19
C HIS A 54 15.33 -6.84 -1.92
N PRO A 55 15.44 -7.42 -0.71
CA PRO A 55 14.98 -6.81 0.54
C PRO A 55 15.60 -5.42 0.83
N GLY A 56 16.72 -5.10 0.18
CA GLY A 56 17.46 -3.84 0.32
C GLY A 56 17.09 -2.71 -0.64
N LYS A 57 16.15 -2.89 -1.59
CA LYS A 57 15.81 -1.86 -2.61
C LYS A 57 14.44 -1.18 -2.45
N GLY A 58 13.88 -1.17 -1.24
CA GLY A 58 12.68 -0.37 -0.93
C GLY A 58 11.35 -0.88 -1.50
N GLY A 59 11.35 -1.70 -2.56
CA GLY A 59 10.21 -2.49 -3.03
C GLY A 59 9.98 -3.73 -2.16
N GLY A 60 8.73 -4.13 -1.97
CA GLY A 60 8.47 -5.28 -1.11
C GLY A 60 7.06 -5.82 -1.09
N ALA A 61 6.18 -5.41 -2.01
CA ALA A 61 4.85 -5.96 -2.13
C ALA A 61 4.46 -6.20 -3.59
N ILE A 62 3.47 -7.05 -3.79
CA ILE A 62 2.82 -7.27 -5.08
C ILE A 62 1.33 -7.50 -4.85
N THR A 63 0.51 -6.83 -5.65
CA THR A 63 -0.94 -7.04 -5.65
C THR A 63 -1.32 -8.12 -6.66
N LEU A 64 -2.10 -9.11 -6.23
CA LEU A 64 -2.62 -10.19 -7.08
C LEU A 64 -4.09 -10.44 -6.75
N GLY A 65 -4.99 -10.04 -7.64
CA GLY A 65 -6.42 -10.05 -7.36
C GLY A 65 -6.73 -9.19 -6.13
N ARG A 66 -7.30 -9.79 -5.10
CA ARG A 66 -7.67 -9.13 -3.83
C ARG A 66 -6.67 -9.41 -2.70
N SER A 67 -5.41 -9.64 -3.04
CA SER A 67 -4.39 -9.90 -2.03
C SER A 67 -3.13 -9.12 -2.33
N ILE A 68 -2.55 -8.54 -1.30
CA ILE A 68 -1.27 -7.83 -1.37
C ILE A 68 -0.25 -8.66 -0.60
N TYR A 69 0.81 -9.05 -1.29
CA TYR A 69 1.81 -9.98 -0.79
C TYR A 69 3.10 -9.25 -0.44
N PHE A 70 3.35 -9.06 0.85
CA PHE A 70 4.51 -8.34 1.37
C PHE A 70 5.68 -9.27 1.68
N ASN A 71 6.91 -8.80 1.47
CA ASN A 71 8.12 -9.54 1.82
C ASN A 71 8.24 -9.73 3.36
N ARG A 72 9.16 -10.61 3.78
CA ARG A 72 9.26 -11.02 5.19
C ARG A 72 9.54 -9.86 6.16
N ASN A 73 10.30 -8.85 5.74
CA ASN A 73 10.75 -7.76 6.62
C ASN A 73 9.58 -6.93 7.15
N TRP A 74 8.47 -6.87 6.39
CA TRP A 74 7.24 -6.21 6.80
C TRP A 74 6.60 -6.83 8.04
N PHE A 75 6.78 -8.13 8.23
CA PHE A 75 6.25 -8.88 9.36
C PHE A 75 7.29 -9.15 10.46
N SER A 76 8.57 -8.84 10.21
CA SER A 76 9.65 -9.07 11.16
C SER A 76 9.64 -8.05 12.31
N LEU A 77 9.82 -8.53 13.55
CA LEU A 77 9.90 -7.70 14.75
C LEU A 77 11.29 -7.09 15.00
N ALA A 78 12.35 -7.70 14.46
CA ALA A 78 13.72 -7.31 14.73
C ALA A 78 14.64 -7.60 13.53
N GLY A 79 15.83 -7.00 13.53
CA GLY A 79 16.83 -7.10 12.48
C GLY A 79 16.83 -5.91 11.51
N ALA A 80 17.87 -5.82 10.68
CA ALA A 80 18.03 -4.72 9.73
C ALA A 80 16.82 -4.65 8.77
N GLY A 81 16.13 -3.51 8.78
CA GLY A 81 14.96 -3.26 7.92
C GLY A 81 13.65 -3.87 8.40
N ALA A 82 13.54 -4.32 9.65
CA ALA A 82 12.28 -4.73 10.27
C ALA A 82 11.22 -3.62 10.22
N ARG A 83 9.97 -3.98 9.93
CA ARG A 83 8.81 -3.06 9.90
C ARG A 83 7.58 -3.62 10.62
N GLY A 84 7.73 -4.73 11.34
CA GLY A 84 6.64 -5.39 12.08
C GLY A 84 6.64 -5.11 13.59
N ASP A 85 7.57 -4.28 14.07
CA ASP A 85 7.79 -4.00 15.50
C ASP A 85 6.63 -3.24 16.19
N GLY A 86 5.69 -2.70 15.42
CA GLY A 86 4.54 -1.93 15.92
C GLY A 86 4.88 -0.55 16.41
N SER A 87 6.09 -0.04 16.15
CA SER A 87 6.44 1.34 16.43
C SER A 87 5.61 2.31 15.57
N LEU A 88 5.58 3.58 15.98
CA LEU A 88 4.98 4.65 15.19
C LEU A 88 5.70 4.81 13.84
N GLU A 89 7.01 4.58 13.81
CA GLU A 89 7.80 4.58 12.59
C GLU A 89 7.39 3.45 11.63
N SER A 90 7.25 2.22 12.14
CA SER A 90 6.71 1.10 11.36
C SER A 90 5.30 1.38 10.87
N THR A 91 4.46 2.00 11.71
CA THR A 91 3.10 2.40 11.31
C THR A 91 3.13 3.35 10.12
N TRP A 92 3.98 4.38 10.16
CA TRP A 92 4.13 5.29 9.03
C TRP A 92 4.62 4.58 7.77
N ARG A 93 5.63 3.70 7.89
CA ARG A 93 6.15 2.90 6.77
C ARG A 93 5.05 2.04 6.14
N TRP A 94 4.24 1.36 6.96
CA TRP A 94 3.09 0.57 6.51
C TRP A 94 2.04 1.43 5.84
N PHE A 95 1.61 2.53 6.48
CA PHE A 95 0.57 3.38 5.96
C PHE A 95 0.96 4.00 4.62
N SER A 96 2.20 4.53 4.54
CA SER A 96 2.76 5.07 3.30
C SER A 96 2.83 4.03 2.18
N HIS A 97 3.24 2.80 2.48
CA HIS A 97 3.40 1.78 1.45
C HIS A 97 2.05 1.21 1.02
N LEU A 98 1.14 0.96 1.97
CA LEU A 98 -0.23 0.55 1.68
C LEU A 98 -0.97 1.59 0.83
N ALA A 99 -0.76 2.89 1.05
CA ALA A 99 -1.35 3.94 0.24
C ALA A 99 -0.97 3.87 -1.25
N HIS A 100 0.11 3.17 -1.59
CA HIS A 100 0.46 2.82 -2.97
C HIS A 100 -0.08 1.45 -3.37
N GLU A 101 0.19 0.41 -2.56
CA GLU A 101 -0.18 -0.96 -2.92
C GLU A 101 -1.68 -1.14 -3.15
N VAL A 102 -2.52 -0.49 -2.35
CA VAL A 102 -3.98 -0.56 -2.54
C VAL A 102 -4.43 0.12 -3.83
N GLY A 103 -3.65 1.05 -4.37
CA GLY A 103 -3.89 1.68 -5.67
C GLY A 103 -3.80 0.70 -6.84
N HIS A 104 -3.14 -0.46 -6.65
CA HIS A 104 -3.17 -1.55 -7.62
C HIS A 104 -4.44 -2.42 -7.56
N LEU A 105 -5.25 -2.34 -6.49
CA LEU A 105 -6.44 -3.19 -6.37
C LEU A 105 -7.49 -2.91 -7.46
N PRO A 106 -7.84 -1.64 -7.78
CA PRO A 106 -8.76 -1.36 -8.89
C PRO A 106 -8.22 -1.86 -10.22
N GLN A 107 -6.90 -1.78 -10.43
CA GLN A 107 -6.25 -2.30 -11.62
C GLN A 107 -6.45 -3.81 -11.70
N ALA A 108 -6.15 -4.54 -10.63
CA ALA A 108 -6.34 -5.99 -10.57
C ALA A 108 -7.81 -6.41 -10.79
N GLU A 109 -8.79 -5.62 -10.30
CA GLU A 109 -10.20 -5.85 -10.60
C GLU A 109 -10.53 -5.67 -12.10
N ARG A 110 -9.99 -4.64 -12.76
CA ARG A 110 -10.19 -4.38 -14.21
C ARG A 110 -9.67 -5.51 -15.11
N TYR A 111 -8.57 -6.16 -14.73
CA TYR A 111 -8.02 -7.30 -15.49
C TYR A 111 -8.77 -8.62 -15.24
N GLY A 112 -9.62 -8.70 -14.21
CA GLY A 112 -10.47 -9.86 -13.92
C GLY A 112 -9.95 -10.79 -12.83
N ARG A 113 -10.89 -11.41 -12.10
CA ARG A 113 -10.61 -12.18 -10.87
C ARG A 113 -10.17 -13.63 -11.08
N GLY A 114 -10.44 -14.19 -12.26
CA GLY A 114 -10.10 -15.55 -12.65
C GLY A 114 -8.61 -15.73 -12.92
N PHE A 115 -8.18 -16.98 -13.13
CA PHE A 115 -6.76 -17.30 -13.40
C PHE A 115 -6.21 -16.52 -14.61
N GLY A 116 -6.97 -16.46 -15.71
CA GLY A 116 -6.59 -15.71 -16.91
C GLY A 116 -6.40 -14.21 -16.64
N GLY A 117 -7.34 -13.57 -15.93
CA GLY A 117 -7.23 -12.15 -15.58
C GLY A 117 -6.05 -11.82 -14.68
N ARG A 118 -5.76 -12.68 -13.69
CA ARG A 118 -4.56 -12.55 -12.85
C ARG A 118 -3.27 -12.71 -13.67
N ALA A 119 -3.24 -13.67 -14.59
CA ALA A 119 -2.09 -13.88 -15.48
C ALA A 119 -1.89 -12.69 -16.41
N SER A 120 -2.95 -12.11 -16.97
CA SER A 120 -2.89 -10.90 -17.80
C SER A 120 -2.44 -9.67 -17.01
N TYR A 121 -2.91 -9.50 -15.77
CA TYR A 121 -2.43 -8.43 -14.88
C TYR A 121 -0.93 -8.57 -14.61
N VAL A 122 -0.48 -9.77 -14.24
CA VAL A 122 0.94 -10.06 -14.01
C VAL A 122 1.74 -9.86 -15.29
N ALA A 123 1.27 -10.32 -16.44
CA ALA A 123 1.95 -10.15 -17.72
C ALA A 123 2.02 -8.68 -18.15
N ALA A 124 0.99 -7.87 -17.89
CA ALA A 124 1.00 -6.43 -18.15
C ALA A 124 1.97 -5.70 -17.22
N PHE A 125 1.95 -6.05 -15.92
CA PHE A 125 2.88 -5.55 -14.92
C PHE A 125 4.32 -5.92 -15.33
N THR A 126 4.63 -7.22 -15.43
CA THR A 126 5.93 -7.75 -15.84
C THR A 126 6.37 -7.25 -17.21
N GLY A 127 5.45 -7.07 -18.17
CA GLY A 127 5.73 -6.52 -19.49
C GLY A 127 6.14 -5.05 -19.43
N GLN A 128 5.48 -4.24 -18.60
CA GLN A 128 5.88 -2.85 -18.35
C GLN A 128 7.25 -2.76 -17.63
N TYR A 129 7.53 -3.69 -16.71
CA TYR A 129 8.83 -3.83 -16.05
C TYR A 129 9.94 -4.22 -17.02
N LEU A 130 9.72 -5.24 -17.85
CA LEU A 130 10.72 -5.78 -18.76
C LEU A 130 11.00 -4.81 -19.93
N TRP A 131 9.97 -4.20 -20.49
CA TRP A 131 10.12 -3.21 -21.56
C TRP A 131 10.95 -2.00 -21.12
N ARG A 132 10.74 -1.50 -19.89
CA ARG A 132 11.52 -0.36 -19.37
C ARG A 132 12.90 -0.75 -18.88
N ALA A 133 13.09 -1.94 -18.31
CA ALA A 133 14.41 -2.47 -17.99
C ALA A 133 15.30 -2.64 -19.24
N LEU A 134 14.69 -2.96 -20.38
CA LEU A 134 15.37 -3.05 -21.68
C LEU A 134 15.55 -1.68 -22.36
N SER A 135 14.67 -0.72 -22.11
CA SER A 135 14.68 0.60 -22.78
C SER A 135 15.45 1.69 -22.01
N LEU A 136 15.66 1.55 -20.70
CA LEU A 136 16.29 2.56 -19.85
C LEU A 136 17.34 1.87 -18.95
N LYS A 137 18.62 2.27 -19.07
CA LYS A 137 19.71 1.83 -18.18
C LYS A 137 19.61 2.50 -16.78
N GLY A 138 18.43 2.53 -16.16
CA GLY A 138 18.13 3.27 -14.92
C GLY A 138 16.88 2.76 -14.18
N GLU A 139 16.48 3.43 -13.08
CA GLU A 139 15.44 2.98 -12.15
C GLU A 139 14.11 2.62 -12.85
N VAL A 140 13.80 1.33 -12.82
CA VAL A 140 12.79 0.67 -13.66
C VAL A 140 11.35 0.92 -13.17
N HIS A 141 11.18 1.40 -11.93
CA HIS A 141 9.88 1.50 -11.25
C HIS A 141 9.12 2.82 -11.52
N ASP A 142 9.79 3.95 -11.71
CA ASP A 142 9.22 5.29 -11.45
C ASP A 142 8.45 5.96 -12.62
N GLY A 143 7.72 5.19 -13.45
CA GLY A 143 6.90 5.87 -14.47
C GLY A 143 6.09 5.04 -15.44
N ALA A 144 5.82 3.77 -15.14
CA ALA A 144 4.75 3.07 -15.85
C ALA A 144 3.39 3.70 -15.50
N ALA A 145 2.44 3.74 -16.44
CA ALA A 145 1.14 4.36 -16.20
C ALA A 145 0.39 3.72 -15.01
N LEU A 146 0.51 2.39 -14.85
CA LEU A 146 -0.07 1.67 -13.72
C LEU A 146 0.61 2.03 -12.39
N GLU A 147 1.93 2.22 -12.38
CA GLU A 147 2.67 2.64 -11.18
C GLU A 147 2.33 4.07 -10.78
N ARG A 148 2.16 4.99 -11.74
CA ARG A 148 1.69 6.37 -11.47
C ARG A 148 0.27 6.38 -10.91
N GLU A 149 -0.63 5.59 -11.50
CA GLU A 149 -2.00 5.46 -10.99
C GLU A 149 -1.99 4.93 -9.54
N ALA A 150 -1.19 3.91 -9.25
CA ALA A 150 -1.09 3.34 -7.90
C ALA A 150 -0.40 4.28 -6.90
N ASP A 151 0.62 5.02 -7.33
CA ASP A 151 1.37 5.96 -6.49
C ASP A 151 0.57 7.20 -6.07
N ARG A 152 -0.50 7.55 -6.80
CA ARG A 152 -1.33 8.73 -6.51
C ARG A 152 -1.73 8.82 -5.03
N GLY A 153 -2.18 7.71 -4.43
CA GLY A 153 -2.59 7.69 -3.03
C GLY A 153 -1.45 7.97 -2.04
N ARG A 154 -0.28 7.37 -2.29
CA ARG A 154 0.94 7.62 -1.52
C ARG A 154 1.41 9.07 -1.67
N TRP A 155 1.41 9.61 -2.87
CA TRP A 155 1.77 11.01 -3.11
C TRP A 155 0.85 11.98 -2.36
N VAL A 156 -0.47 11.75 -2.40
CA VAL A 156 -1.46 12.56 -1.67
C VAL A 156 -1.21 12.49 -0.17
N LEU A 157 -0.99 11.28 0.37
CA LEU A 157 -0.68 11.09 1.78
C LEU A 157 0.58 11.85 2.21
N HIS A 158 1.67 11.74 1.45
CA HIS A 158 2.93 12.45 1.74
C HIS A 158 2.75 13.98 1.68
N ARG A 159 1.98 14.48 0.72
CA ARG A 159 1.68 15.91 0.61
C ARG A 159 0.90 16.45 1.81
N LEU A 160 -0.06 15.67 2.32
CA LEU A 160 -0.89 16.05 3.45
C LEU A 160 -0.14 15.96 4.79
N VAL A 161 0.67 14.91 4.95
CA VAL A 161 1.39 14.62 6.20
C VAL A 161 2.67 15.46 6.34
N GLY A 162 3.36 15.72 5.24
CA GLY A 162 4.58 16.52 5.19
C GLY A 162 5.80 15.84 5.84
N ALA A 163 6.82 16.66 6.13
CA ALA A 163 8.16 16.19 6.53
C ALA A 163 8.25 15.58 7.95
N ARG A 164 7.21 15.72 8.78
CA ARG A 164 7.22 15.26 10.18
C ARG A 164 6.08 14.27 10.44
N PRO A 165 6.10 13.08 9.83
CA PRO A 165 4.98 12.14 9.87
C PRO A 165 4.69 11.61 11.28
N LEU A 166 5.71 11.45 12.14
CA LEU A 166 5.54 10.83 13.46
C LEU A 166 4.79 11.72 14.47
N ILE A 167 4.68 13.02 14.20
CA ILE A 167 3.88 13.94 15.03
C ILE A 167 2.56 14.34 14.35
N HIS A 168 2.28 13.80 13.17
CA HIS A 168 1.12 14.18 12.40
C HIS A 168 -0.16 13.52 12.98
N PRO A 169 -1.25 14.27 13.22
CA PRO A 169 -2.45 13.75 13.90
C PRO A 169 -3.06 12.51 13.23
N LEU A 170 -3.13 12.46 11.90
CA LEU A 170 -3.63 11.29 11.16
C LEU A 170 -2.79 10.04 11.44
N VAL A 171 -1.46 10.17 11.47
CA VAL A 171 -0.55 9.04 11.65
C VAL A 171 -0.64 8.52 13.08
N GLN A 172 -0.77 9.42 14.06
CA GLN A 172 -1.00 9.06 15.46
C GLN A 172 -2.36 8.36 15.66
N ALA A 173 -3.43 8.86 15.03
CA ALA A 173 -4.74 8.24 15.09
C ALA A 173 -4.75 6.83 14.47
N VAL A 174 -4.13 6.66 13.30
CA VAL A 174 -3.95 5.33 12.68
C VAL A 174 -3.14 4.39 13.57
N HIS A 175 -2.06 4.88 14.19
CA HIS A 175 -1.23 4.09 15.11
C HIS A 175 -1.98 3.66 16.37
N ALA A 176 -2.84 4.53 16.89
CA ALA A 176 -3.70 4.24 18.04
C ALA A 176 -4.87 3.31 17.70
N GLY A 177 -5.21 3.15 16.41
CA GLY A 177 -6.44 2.47 15.98
C GLY A 177 -7.70 3.31 16.23
N ASP A 178 -7.57 4.63 16.36
CA ASP A 178 -8.66 5.54 16.70
C ASP A 178 -9.47 5.92 15.45
N VAL A 179 -10.57 5.21 15.24
CA VAL A 179 -11.44 5.38 14.06
C VAL A 179 -12.10 6.75 14.04
N GLU A 180 -12.54 7.27 15.20
CA GLU A 180 -13.24 8.56 15.26
C GLU A 180 -12.28 9.73 15.04
N ALA A 181 -11.04 9.65 15.54
CA ALA A 181 -10.02 10.64 15.24
C ALA A 181 -9.64 10.63 13.75
N VAL A 182 -9.49 9.45 13.12
CA VAL A 182 -9.26 9.35 11.68
C VAL A 182 -10.42 9.96 10.89
N LYS A 183 -11.66 9.61 11.24
CA LYS A 183 -12.87 10.13 10.60
C LYS A 183 -12.95 11.65 10.70
N THR A 184 -12.75 12.20 11.90
CA THR A 184 -12.74 13.64 12.16
C THR A 184 -11.69 14.34 11.32
N TRP A 185 -10.47 13.80 11.28
CA TRP A 185 -9.40 14.35 10.45
C TRP A 185 -9.75 14.32 8.95
N CYS A 186 -10.29 13.20 8.46
CA CYS A 186 -10.67 13.04 7.05
C CYS A 186 -11.80 14.01 6.63
N LEU A 187 -12.75 14.29 7.51
CA LEU A 187 -13.82 15.25 7.27
C LEU A 187 -13.28 16.69 7.26
N ALA A 188 -12.49 17.06 8.28
CA ALA A 188 -11.90 18.38 8.39
C ALA A 188 -10.96 18.71 7.21
N ASN A 189 -10.30 17.70 6.65
CA ASN A 189 -9.33 17.86 5.56
C ASN A 189 -9.88 17.46 4.18
N ALA A 190 -11.19 17.28 4.03
CA ALA A 190 -11.80 16.81 2.79
C ALA A 190 -11.39 17.66 1.58
N SER A 191 -11.46 18.99 1.68
CA SER A 191 -11.08 19.91 0.61
C SER A 191 -9.59 19.85 0.27
N ALA A 192 -8.73 19.67 1.27
CA ALA A 192 -7.28 19.55 1.09
C ALA A 192 -6.91 18.24 0.38
N ILE A 193 -7.59 17.14 0.74
CA ILE A 193 -7.45 15.84 0.07
C ILE A 193 -7.84 15.96 -1.40
N GLU A 194 -8.99 16.59 -1.68
CA GLU A 194 -9.46 16.83 -3.05
C GLU A 194 -8.49 17.71 -3.86
N ALA A 195 -7.97 18.77 -3.25
CA ALA A 195 -6.97 19.64 -3.87
C ALA A 195 -5.66 18.89 -4.16
N ALA A 196 -5.21 18.03 -3.25
CA ALA A 196 -4.03 17.21 -3.47
C ALA A 196 -4.23 16.26 -4.66
N HIS A 197 -5.36 15.55 -4.74
CA HIS A 197 -5.62 14.69 -5.89
C HIS A 197 -5.63 15.45 -7.23
N ARG A 198 -6.20 16.66 -7.27
CA ARG A 198 -6.17 17.51 -8.48
C ARG A 198 -4.77 17.99 -8.83
N ALA A 199 -3.88 18.12 -7.85
CA ALA A 199 -2.51 18.56 -8.04
C ALA A 199 -1.54 17.40 -8.37
N TYR A 200 -2.03 16.16 -8.45
CA TYR A 200 -1.19 15.03 -8.84
C TYR A 200 -0.73 15.19 -10.30
N PRO A 201 0.58 15.13 -10.61
CA PRO A 201 1.14 15.62 -11.88
C PRO A 201 0.98 14.67 -13.07
N TYR A 202 0.14 13.64 -12.96
CA TYR A 202 -0.11 12.62 -13.98
C TYR A 202 -1.60 12.28 -14.06
#